data_AF-A0A2P2LSZ7-F1
#
_entry.id   AF-A0A2P2LSZ7-F1
#
_cell.length_a   1.000
_cell.length_b   1.000
_cell.length_c   1.000
_cell.angle_alpha   90.00
_cell.angle_beta   90.00
_cell.angle_gamma   90.00
#
_symmetry.space_group_name_H-M   'P 1'
#
loop_
_entity.id
_entity.type
_entity.pdbx_description
1 polymer ?
#
loop_
_entity_poly.entity_id
_entity_poly.type
_entity_poly.pdbx_seq_one_letter_code
_entity_poly.pdbx_strand_id
1 'polypeptide(L)'
;MLVGAYPFEDPDEPKDFRKTIQRILNVQYSIPNIVQISPECRHLISRIFVANPAARITIPGIKSHEWFLKNLPADLMDEKTMGDQFEEPDQPMQSLDTIMQIISEATIPPVGTYGINRYMMDNLDVDDDMDDLDSESELDIDSSGEIVYAMM
;
A
#
# COMPACT_ATOMS: atom_id res chain seq x y z
N MET A 1 1.56 12.71 12.32
CA MET A 1 0.64 13.23 13.37
C MET A 1 1.35 14.10 14.41
N LEU A 2 2.33 13.59 15.18
CA LEU A 2 2.92 14.36 16.30
C LEU A 2 3.86 15.51 15.91
N VAL A 3 4.66 15.34 14.84
CA VAL A 3 5.69 16.32 14.42
C VAL A 3 5.31 17.07 13.14
N GLY A 4 4.35 16.54 12.36
CA GLY A 4 3.95 17.14 11.08
C GLY A 4 4.88 16.84 9.89
N ALA A 5 5.95 16.06 10.09
CA ALA A 5 6.87 15.63 9.05
C ALA A 5 7.28 14.16 9.24
N TYR A 6 7.90 13.55 8.23
CA TYR A 6 8.42 12.18 8.29
C TYR A 6 9.74 12.12 9.10
N PRO A 7 9.95 11.07 9.91
CA PRO A 7 11.07 11.00 10.86
C PRO A 7 12.45 10.85 10.23
N PHE A 8 12.54 10.34 8.99
CA PHE A 8 13.80 10.04 8.29
C PHE A 8 14.02 10.90 7.04
N GLU A 9 13.04 11.71 6.65
CA GLU A 9 13.15 12.58 5.47
C GLU A 9 14.05 13.77 5.79
N ASP A 10 14.75 14.27 4.77
CA ASP A 10 15.48 15.51 4.91
C ASP A 10 14.55 16.72 4.74
N PRO A 11 14.44 17.61 5.74
CA PRO A 11 13.58 18.78 5.63
C PRO A 11 14.02 19.77 4.53
N ASP A 12 15.31 19.80 4.20
CA ASP A 12 15.87 20.68 3.18
C ASP A 12 15.83 20.03 1.79
N GLU A 13 15.98 18.70 1.72
CA GLU A 13 16.03 17.91 0.48
C GLU A 13 15.06 16.71 0.50
N PRO A 14 13.74 16.94 0.47
CA PRO A 14 12.74 15.88 0.64
C PRO A 14 12.74 14.83 -0.49
N LYS A 15 13.31 15.17 -1.65
CA LYS A 15 13.43 14.26 -2.82
C LYS A 15 14.72 13.45 -2.83
N ASP A 16 15.60 13.63 -1.84
CA ASP A 16 16.79 12.79 -1.69
C ASP A 16 16.43 11.48 -0.98
N PHE A 17 15.96 10.52 -1.79
CA PHE A 17 15.64 9.17 -1.31
C PHE A 17 16.87 8.43 -0.79
N ARG A 18 18.06 8.70 -1.36
CA ARG A 18 19.30 8.04 -0.92
C ARG A 18 19.60 8.40 0.53
N LYS A 19 19.50 9.69 0.88
CA LYS A 19 19.70 10.18 2.24
C LYS A 19 18.63 9.67 3.20
N THR A 20 17.38 9.64 2.75
CA THR A 20 16.26 9.07 3.52
C THR A 20 16.48 7.59 3.86
N ILE A 21 16.89 6.78 2.88
CA ILE A 21 17.20 5.35 3.09
C ILE A 21 18.35 5.18 4.10
N GLN A 22 19.41 5.97 3.97
CA GLN A 22 20.52 5.93 4.92
C GLN A 22 20.09 6.26 6.35
N ARG A 23 19.17 7.23 6.52
CA ARG A 23 18.61 7.54 7.84
C ARG A 23 17.74 6.43 8.39
N ILE A 24 16.94 5.76 7.56
CA ILE A 24 16.13 4.60 7.95
C ILE A 24 17.01 3.46 8.45
N LEU A 25 18.03 3.08 7.68
CA LEU A 25 18.93 1.97 8.01
C LEU A 25 19.68 2.20 9.33
N ASN A 26 20.07 3.45 9.58
CA ASN A 26 20.78 3.84 10.79
C ASN A 26 19.85 4.31 11.93
N VAL A 27 18.53 4.27 11.73
CA VAL A 27 17.52 4.74 12.69
C VAL A 27 17.80 6.17 13.18
N GLN A 28 18.15 7.05 12.24
CA GLN A 28 18.46 8.44 12.51
C GLN A 28 17.20 9.30 12.41
N TYR A 29 16.59 9.59 13.55
CA TYR A 29 15.47 10.52 13.67
C TYR A 29 15.67 11.44 14.87
N SER A 30 15.06 12.62 14.83
CA SER A 30 15.06 13.55 15.95
C SER A 30 13.69 14.18 16.11
N ILE A 31 13.23 14.32 17.35
CA ILE A 31 11.96 14.98 17.67
C ILE A 31 12.28 16.44 18.04
N PRO A 32 11.81 17.43 17.27
CA PRO A 32 12.10 18.84 17.51
C PRO A 32 11.69 19.29 18.92
N ASN A 33 12.49 20.16 19.55
CA ASN A 33 12.22 20.64 20.92
C ASN A 33 10.92 21.46 21.05
N ILE A 34 10.44 22.02 19.94
CA ILE A 34 9.15 22.73 19.90
C ILE A 34 7.96 21.79 20.12
N VAL A 35 8.12 20.50 19.84
CA VAL A 35 7.08 19.49 20.03
C VAL A 35 7.25 18.86 21.41
N GLN A 36 6.36 19.24 22.33
CA GLN A 36 6.29 18.67 23.67
C GLN A 36 5.54 17.35 23.62
N ILE A 37 6.27 16.23 23.73
CA ILE A 37 5.69 14.90 23.87
C ILE A 37 5.96 14.33 25.26
N SER A 38 5.03 13.53 25.77
CA SER A 38 5.20 12.87 27.06
C SER A 38 6.37 11.86 27.01
N PRO A 39 7.02 11.57 28.15
CA PRO A 39 8.12 10.62 28.18
C PRO A 39 7.68 9.21 27.76
N GLU A 40 6.45 8.81 28.07
CA GLU A 40 5.87 7.52 27.67
C GLU A 40 5.68 7.47 26.15
N CYS A 41 5.28 8.58 25.52
CA CYS A 41 5.19 8.69 24.06
C CYS A 41 6.57 8.50 23.41
N ARG A 42 7.58 9.20 23.95
CA ARG A 42 8.96 9.10 23.47
C ARG A 42 9.51 7.68 23.62
N HIS A 43 9.20 7.03 24.73
CA HIS A 43 9.55 5.64 24.98
C HIS A 43 8.87 4.69 23.99
N LEU A 44 7.58 4.88 23.69
CA LEU A 44 6.90 4.06 22.69
C LEU A 44 7.55 4.21 21.30
N ILE A 45 7.84 5.44 20.87
CA ILE A 45 8.50 5.70 19.59
C ILE A 45 9.87 5.01 19.51
N SER A 46 10.69 5.08 20.57
CA SER A 46 12.02 4.44 20.57
C SER A 46 11.95 2.91 20.53
N ARG A 47 10.85 2.31 21.00
CA ARG A 47 10.60 0.87 20.93
C ARG A 47 10.09 0.41 19.56
N ILE A 48 9.49 1.33 18.78
CA ILE A 48 9.04 1.09 17.40
C ILE A 48 10.19 1.28 16.41
N PHE A 49 10.93 2.38 16.52
CA PHE A 49 12.09 2.66 15.67
C PHE A 49 13.32 1.92 16.17
N VAL A 50 13.31 0.60 15.94
CA VAL A 50 14.42 -0.31 16.21
C VAL A 50 14.83 -0.99 14.91
N ALA A 51 16.13 -0.93 14.58
CA ALA A 51 16.69 -1.51 13.36
C ALA A 51 16.43 -3.02 13.27
N ASN A 52 16.69 -3.73 14.37
CA ASN A 52 16.45 -5.17 14.47
C ASN A 52 14.95 -5.46 14.66
N PRO A 53 14.28 -6.12 13.70
CA PRO A 53 12.86 -6.46 13.82
C PRO A 53 12.54 -7.34 15.02
N ALA A 54 13.45 -8.25 15.40
CA ALA A 54 13.24 -9.16 16.53
C ALA A 54 13.25 -8.45 17.89
N ALA A 55 13.89 -7.28 17.98
CA ALA A 55 13.91 -6.44 19.18
C ALA A 55 12.82 -5.35 19.18
N ARG A 56 12.11 -5.18 18.05
CA ARG A 56 11.05 -4.19 17.90
C ARG A 56 9.83 -4.60 18.72
N ILE A 57 9.16 -3.62 19.32
CA ILE A 57 7.92 -3.87 20.07
C ILE A 57 6.85 -4.50 19.16
N THR A 58 6.14 -5.49 19.68
CA THR A 58 5.06 -6.19 18.99
C THR A 58 3.73 -5.48 19.18
N ILE A 59 2.72 -5.76 18.34
CA ILE A 59 1.38 -5.17 18.50
C ILE A 59 0.79 -5.44 19.90
N PRO A 60 0.85 -6.67 20.46
CA PRO A 60 0.43 -6.90 21.85
C PRO A 60 1.21 -6.05 22.86
N GLY A 61 2.50 -5.82 22.62
CA GLY A 61 3.33 -4.94 23.44
C GLY A 61 2.96 -3.46 23.34
N ILE A 62 2.49 -3.01 22.18
CA ILE A 62 1.94 -1.65 22.01
C ILE A 62 0.62 -1.53 22.75
N LYS A 63 -0.29 -2.52 22.61
CA LYS A 63 -1.60 -2.53 23.27
C LYS A 63 -1.50 -2.51 24.80
N SER A 64 -0.42 -3.05 25.37
CA SER A 64 -0.15 -3.02 26.81
C SER A 64 0.70 -1.82 27.26
N HIS A 65 1.15 -0.96 26.34
CA HIS A 65 2.00 0.16 26.67
C HIS A 65 1.21 1.29 27.35
N GLU A 66 1.76 1.89 28.40
CA GLU A 66 1.09 2.91 29.22
C GLU A 66 0.56 4.09 28.40
N TRP A 67 1.34 4.56 27.43
CA TRP A 67 0.92 5.63 26.52
C TRP A 67 -0.33 5.27 25.68
N PHE A 68 -0.46 4.00 25.27
CA PHE A 68 -1.60 3.54 24.47
C PHE A 68 -2.85 3.32 25.33
N LEU A 69 -2.68 2.83 26.57
CA LEU A 69 -3.77 2.60 27.51
C LEU A 69 -4.36 3.90 28.07
N LYS A 70 -3.60 5.00 28.02
CA LYS A 70 -4.05 6.29 28.54
C LYS A 70 -5.23 6.83 27.73
N ASN A 71 -6.39 6.94 28.37
CA ASN A 71 -7.66 7.38 27.78
C ASN A 71 -8.16 6.47 26.63
N LEU A 72 -7.81 5.19 26.64
CA LEU A 72 -8.34 4.23 25.67
C LEU A 72 -9.85 4.01 25.95
N PRO A 73 -10.74 4.24 24.96
CA PRO A 73 -12.17 3.94 25.10
C PRO A 73 -12.40 2.46 25.40
N ALA A 74 -13.37 2.16 26.28
CA ALA A 74 -13.71 0.78 26.66
C ALA A 74 -14.10 -0.08 25.45
N ASP A 75 -14.78 0.52 24.47
CA ASP A 75 -15.18 -0.08 23.21
C ASP A 75 -14.01 -0.68 22.40
N LEU A 76 -12.81 -0.10 22.53
CA LEU A 76 -11.60 -0.57 21.84
C LEU A 76 -10.76 -1.53 22.67
N MET A 77 -11.09 -1.74 23.95
CA MET A 77 -10.37 -2.69 24.81
C MET A 77 -10.73 -4.15 24.49
N ASP A 78 -11.96 -4.39 24.01
CA ASP A 78 -12.49 -5.72 23.73
C ASP A 78 -12.69 -5.96 22.21
N GLU A 79 -11.59 -6.17 21.47
CA GLU A 79 -11.64 -6.61 20.05
C GLU A 79 -12.49 -7.88 19.85
N LYS A 80 -12.59 -8.73 20.88
CA LYS A 80 -13.42 -9.95 20.86
C LYS A 80 -14.92 -9.69 20.84
N THR A 81 -15.38 -8.50 21.22
CA THR A 81 -16.81 -8.21 21.32
C THR A 81 -17.34 -7.51 20.06
N MET A 82 -16.48 -6.85 19.29
CA MET A 82 -16.88 -6.07 18.10
C MET A 82 -16.72 -6.79 16.77
N GLY A 83 -15.84 -7.80 16.67
CA GLY A 83 -15.49 -8.43 15.38
C GLY A 83 -16.58 -9.29 14.73
N ASP A 84 -17.49 -9.87 15.52
CA ASP A 84 -18.40 -10.91 15.02
C ASP A 84 -19.87 -10.47 14.86
N GLN A 85 -20.22 -9.21 15.20
CA GLN A 85 -21.64 -8.75 15.21
C GLN A 85 -21.86 -7.36 14.60
N PHE A 86 -20.89 -6.80 13.87
CA PHE A 86 -21.14 -5.54 13.16
C PHE A 86 -21.83 -5.83 11.83
N GLU A 87 -23.17 -5.72 11.80
CA GLU A 87 -23.95 -5.60 10.58
C GLU A 87 -24.12 -4.11 10.27
N GLU A 88 -23.56 -3.63 9.17
CA GLU A 88 -23.78 -2.26 8.70
C GLU A 88 -25.24 -2.16 8.21
N PRO A 89 -26.13 -1.38 8.86
CA PRO A 89 -27.58 -1.43 8.59
C PRO A 89 -27.95 -1.09 7.15
N ASP A 90 -27.13 -0.28 6.49
CA ASP A 90 -27.38 0.29 5.18
C ASP A 90 -26.64 -0.42 4.05
N GLN A 91 -25.78 -1.42 4.34
CA GLN A 91 -25.04 -2.18 3.33
C GLN A 91 -25.27 -3.69 3.47
N PRO A 92 -25.91 -4.35 2.49
CA PRO A 92 -26.04 -5.80 2.52
C PRO A 92 -24.66 -6.45 2.37
N MET A 93 -24.20 -7.18 3.40
CA MET A 93 -23.00 -7.99 3.30
C MET A 93 -23.17 -9.04 2.20
N GLN A 94 -22.25 -9.08 1.23
CA GLN A 94 -22.27 -10.05 0.15
C GLN A 94 -21.67 -11.38 0.62
N SER A 95 -22.26 -12.50 0.20
CA SER A 95 -21.65 -13.82 0.45
C SER A 95 -20.33 -13.95 -0.32
N LEU A 96 -19.42 -14.80 0.18
CA LEU A 96 -18.16 -15.10 -0.50
C LEU A 96 -18.39 -15.54 -1.95
N ASP A 97 -19.42 -16.36 -2.19
CA ASP A 97 -19.77 -16.84 -3.53
C ASP A 97 -20.15 -15.68 -4.46
N THR A 98 -20.96 -14.74 -3.97
CA THR A 98 -21.38 -13.55 -4.73
C THR A 98 -20.18 -12.68 -5.07
N ILE A 99 -19.26 -12.49 -4.11
CA ILE A 99 -18.03 -11.72 -4.30
C ILE A 99 -17.17 -12.37 -5.38
N MET A 100 -16.94 -13.69 -5.28
CA MET A 100 -16.13 -14.44 -6.26
C MET A 100 -16.76 -14.43 -7.66
N GLN A 101 -18.09 -14.52 -7.74
CA GLN A 101 -18.83 -14.41 -8.99
C GLN A 101 -18.61 -13.04 -9.66
N ILE A 102 -18.75 -11.95 -8.90
CA ILE A 102 -18.51 -10.58 -9.41
C ILE A 102 -17.07 -10.42 -9.89
N ILE A 103 -16.08 -10.92 -9.13
CA ILE A 103 -14.67 -10.87 -9.52
C ILE A 103 -14.46 -11.62 -10.85
N SER A 104 -15.04 -12.82 -10.99
CA SER A 104 -14.94 -13.59 -12.23
C SER A 104 -15.60 -12.88 -13.42
N GLU A 105 -16.75 -12.24 -13.21
CA GLU A 105 -17.46 -11.50 -14.25
C GLU A 105 -16.67 -10.26 -14.69
N ALA A 106 -16.03 -9.57 -13.74
CA ALA A 106 -15.20 -8.40 -14.01
C ALA A 106 -13.94 -8.70 -14.85
N THR A 107 -13.54 -9.97 -14.99
CA THR A 107 -12.46 -10.37 -15.91
C THR A 107 -12.90 -10.40 -17.38
N ILE A 108 -14.21 -10.36 -17.64
CA ILE A 108 -14.77 -10.45 -18.99
C ILE A 108 -14.85 -9.03 -19.58
N PRO A 109 -14.16 -8.74 -20.70
CA PRO A 109 -14.25 -7.43 -21.34
C PRO A 109 -15.66 -7.22 -21.93
N PRO A 110 -16.16 -5.96 -21.99
CA PRO A 110 -17.49 -5.68 -22.50
C PRO A 110 -17.65 -6.15 -23.95
N VAL A 111 -18.74 -6.87 -24.22
CA VAL A 111 -19.11 -7.30 -25.57
C VAL A 111 -19.50 -6.07 -26.38
N GLY A 112 -18.58 -5.56 -27.20
CA GLY A 112 -18.85 -4.43 -28.09
C GLY A 112 -17.64 -3.55 -28.42
N THR A 113 -16.52 -3.66 -27.71
CA THR A 113 -15.30 -2.90 -28.06
C THR A 113 -14.64 -3.35 -29.37
N TYR A 114 -15.01 -4.52 -29.90
CA TYR A 114 -14.59 -4.98 -31.23
C TYR A 114 -15.26 -4.22 -32.40
N GLY A 115 -16.22 -3.33 -32.13
CA GLY A 115 -17.03 -2.66 -33.16
C GLY A 115 -16.44 -1.37 -33.74
N ILE A 116 -15.51 -0.70 -33.05
CA ILE A 116 -14.97 0.60 -33.53
C ILE A 116 -13.68 0.40 -34.34
N ASN A 117 -12.89 -0.65 -34.06
CA ASN A 117 -11.63 -0.91 -34.78
C ASN A 117 -11.78 -1.63 -36.12
N ARG A 118 -12.96 -2.17 -36.45
CA ARG A 118 -13.18 -2.83 -37.75
C ARG A 118 -13.36 -1.83 -38.91
N TYR A 119 -13.82 -0.61 -38.63
CA TYR A 119 -14.08 0.40 -39.68
C TYR A 119 -12.90 1.34 -39.95
N MET A 120 -11.83 1.29 -39.16
CA MET A 120 -10.62 2.12 -39.38
C MET A 120 -9.57 1.43 -40.24
N MET A 121 -9.67 0.12 -40.47
CA MET A 121 -8.64 -0.67 -41.19
C MET A 121 -9.00 -1.00 -42.64
N ASP A 122 -10.23 -0.67 -43.08
CA ASP A 122 -10.75 -1.00 -44.43
C ASP A 122 -10.69 0.19 -45.42
N ASN A 123 -10.06 1.31 -45.04
CA ASN A 123 -10.17 2.58 -45.79
C ASN A 123 -8.85 3.27 -46.16
N LEU A 124 -7.72 2.57 -46.19
CA LEU A 124 -6.47 3.12 -46.71
C LEU A 124 -5.82 2.14 -47.71
N ASP A 125 -6.38 2.09 -48.91
CA ASP A 125 -5.60 1.85 -50.12
C ASP A 125 -4.74 3.10 -50.37
N VAL A 126 -3.48 3.08 -49.94
CA VAL A 126 -2.41 3.94 -50.47
C VAL A 126 -1.12 3.12 -50.49
N ASP A 127 -0.85 2.60 -51.68
CA ASP A 127 0.44 2.40 -52.37
C ASP A 127 1.74 2.16 -51.58
N ASP A 128 2.38 1.05 -51.96
CA ASP A 128 3.81 0.81 -52.23
C ASP A 128 4.91 1.72 -51.65
N ASP A 129 5.99 1.05 -51.25
CA ASP A 129 7.34 1.54 -50.94
C ASP A 129 7.60 2.23 -49.59
N MET A 130 8.07 1.45 -48.62
CA MET A 130 9.32 1.76 -47.89
C MET A 130 9.82 0.52 -47.14
N ASP A 131 10.98 0.05 -47.61
CA ASP A 131 11.85 -0.95 -46.99
C ASP A 131 12.15 -0.69 -45.51
N ASP A 132 12.46 -1.78 -44.81
CA ASP A 132 13.30 -1.91 -43.61
C ASP A 132 13.01 -0.95 -42.45
N LEU A 133 12.61 -1.51 -41.31
CA LEU A 133 13.36 -1.37 -40.06
C LEU A 133 12.79 -2.40 -39.06
N ASP A 134 13.53 -3.50 -38.89
CA ASP A 134 13.50 -4.30 -37.65
C ASP A 134 13.67 -3.34 -36.46
N SER A 135 12.55 -2.97 -35.82
CA SER A 135 12.59 -2.32 -34.53
C SER A 135 12.17 -3.35 -33.50
N GLU A 136 13.15 -4.14 -33.09
CA GLU A 136 13.12 -4.97 -31.90
C GLU A 136 12.61 -4.12 -30.73
N SER A 137 11.35 -4.32 -30.32
CA SER A 137 10.89 -3.79 -29.05
C SER A 137 11.46 -4.67 -27.94
N GLU A 138 12.69 -4.39 -27.53
CA GLU A 138 13.18 -4.73 -26.19
C GLU A 138 12.26 -4.00 -25.19
N LEU A 139 11.19 -4.68 -24.79
CA LEU A 139 10.47 -4.31 -23.59
C LEU A 139 11.31 -4.81 -22.43
N ASP A 140 11.98 -3.87 -21.76
CA ASP A 140 12.66 -4.09 -20.48
C ASP A 140 11.68 -4.71 -19.47
N ILE A 141 11.72 -6.04 -19.39
CA ILE A 141 11.09 -6.82 -18.33
C ILE A 141 11.99 -6.70 -17.11
N ASP A 142 11.83 -5.61 -16.36
CA ASP A 142 12.08 -5.60 -14.92
C ASP A 142 10.85 -5.09 -14.18
N SER A 143 9.71 -5.74 -14.46
CA SER A 143 8.56 -5.74 -13.55
C SER A 143 8.70 -6.95 -12.64
N SER A 144 9.42 -6.71 -11.55
CA SER A 144 9.71 -7.68 -10.49
C SER A 144 8.43 -8.23 -9.84
N GLY A 145 8.17 -9.54 -10.07
CA GLY A 145 7.48 -10.54 -9.22
C GLY A 145 6.03 -10.23 -8.83
N GLU A 146 5.02 -11.04 -9.13
CA GLU A 146 4.89 -12.48 -8.85
C GLU A 146 3.69 -13.02 -9.67
N ILE A 147 3.92 -13.98 -10.57
CA ILE A 147 2.82 -14.72 -11.24
C ILE A 147 2.69 -16.07 -10.54
N VAL A 148 1.62 -16.24 -9.77
CA VAL A 148 1.26 -17.53 -9.16
C VAL A 148 0.48 -18.35 -10.18
N TYR A 149 1.09 -19.42 -10.69
CA TYR A 149 0.38 -20.45 -11.45
C TYR A 149 -0.29 -21.42 -10.48
N ALA A 150 -1.62 -21.45 -10.47
CA ALA A 150 -2.36 -22.59 -9.93
C ALA A 150 -2.38 -23.70 -11.00
N MET A 151 -1.54 -24.72 -10.83
CA MET A 151 -1.74 -25.98 -11.54
C MET A 151 -2.98 -26.69 -10.99
N MET A 152 -3.73 -27.27 -11.93
CA MET A 152 -4.98 -28.02 -11.75
C MET A 152 -4.85 -29.24 -10.84
#